data_AF-A0AAN7AZZ0-F1
#
_entry.id   AF-A0AAN7AZZ0-F1
#
_cell.length_a   1.000
_cell.length_b   1.000
_cell.length_c   1.000
_cell.angle_alpha   90.00
_cell.angle_beta   90.00
_cell.angle_gamma   90.00
#
_symmetry.space_group_name_H-M   'P 1'
#
loop_
_entity.id
_entity.type
_entity.pdbx_description
1 polymer ?
#
loop_
_entity_poly.entity_id
_entity_poly.type
_entity_poly.pdbx_seq_one_letter_code
_entity_poly.pdbx_strand_id
1 'polypeptide(L)'
;ANTRSVYLSVQRGYEKHCALQNLAAWPASRQSVISWLTSRLLGDSNQKAVKPDTALTDLAALRAYHTDNFLDDTLFDSKHLRRLIDGARRLSPTKARVRKIISRETVKELSTSIATLPSQPSLMTTKLRNDLNFATACRVAFAGFLRVGEFTYKKILPLI
;
A
#
# COMPACT_ATOMS: atom_id res chain seq x y z
N ALA A 1 15.60 7.92 27.52
CA ALA A 1 15.90 8.69 26.30
C ALA A 1 15.00 9.91 26.27
N ASN A 2 15.56 11.11 26.07
CA ASN A 2 14.81 12.37 26.16
C ASN A 2 14.13 12.64 24.79
N THR A 3 12.81 12.84 24.75
CA THR A 3 12.05 13.03 23.48
C THR A 3 12.66 14.14 22.61
N ARG A 4 13.18 15.19 23.25
CA ARG A 4 13.84 16.31 22.57
C ARG A 4 15.13 15.91 21.84
N SER A 5 15.93 15.01 22.41
CA SER A 5 17.16 14.55 21.75
C SER A 5 16.86 13.68 20.52
N VAL A 6 15.75 12.93 20.55
CA VAL A 6 15.30 12.15 19.40
C VAL A 6 14.85 13.09 18.28
N TYR A 7 14.06 14.11 18.59
CA TYR A 7 13.56 15.05 17.58
C TYR A 7 14.70 15.83 16.92
N LEU A 8 15.67 16.29 17.70
CA LEU A 8 16.87 16.94 17.15
C LEU A 8 17.67 16.02 16.22
N SER A 9 17.79 14.73 16.57
CA SER A 9 18.46 13.75 15.71
C SER A 9 17.74 13.60 14.36
N VAL A 10 16.40 13.53 14.39
CA VAL A 10 15.57 13.45 13.18
C VAL A 10 15.71 14.72 12.32
N GLN A 11 15.62 15.90 12.95
CA GLN A 11 15.77 17.19 12.27
C GLN A 11 17.12 17.30 11.56
N ARG A 12 18.22 16.96 12.24
CA ARG A 12 19.56 16.92 11.64
C ARG A 12 19.66 15.91 10.49
N GLY A 13 19.01 14.76 10.63
CA GLY A 13 18.95 13.75 9.57
C GLY A 13 18.22 14.26 8.31
N TYR A 14 17.14 15.01 8.49
CA TYR A 14 16.40 15.66 7.42
C TYR A 14 17.21 16.80 6.77
N GLU A 15 17.84 17.66 7.57
CA GLU A 15 18.73 18.73 7.07
C GLU A 15 19.86 18.16 6.22
N LYS A 16 20.50 17.08 6.68
CA LYS A 16 21.57 16.40 5.93
C LYS A 16 21.06 15.87 4.59
N HIS A 17 19.86 15.26 4.56
CA HIS A 17 19.28 14.77 3.30
C HIS A 17 18.99 15.91 2.33
N CYS A 18 18.43 17.00 2.83
CA CYS A 18 18.16 18.19 2.02
C CYS A 18 19.45 18.76 1.44
N ALA A 19 20.50 18.86 2.25
CA ALA A 19 21.82 19.31 1.80
C ALA A 19 22.40 18.41 0.69
N LEU A 20 22.29 17.09 0.82
CA LEU A 20 22.74 16.14 -0.20
C LEU A 20 21.98 16.24 -1.53
N GLN A 21 20.72 16.69 -1.47
CA GLN A 21 19.85 16.83 -2.65
C GLN A 21 19.78 18.27 -3.16
N ASN A 22 20.60 19.19 -2.62
CA ASN A 22 20.56 20.63 -2.92
C ASN A 22 19.16 21.25 -2.73
N LEU A 23 18.42 20.80 -1.71
CA LEU A 23 17.12 21.31 -1.33
C LEU A 23 17.23 22.17 -0.07
N ALA A 24 16.39 23.20 0.04
CA ALA A 24 16.23 23.93 1.30
C ALA A 24 15.56 23.04 2.34
N ALA A 25 16.18 22.91 3.53
CA ALA A 25 15.59 22.16 4.63
C ALA A 25 14.38 22.91 5.22
N TRP A 26 14.53 24.21 5.44
CA TRP A 26 13.54 25.06 6.11
C TRP A 26 13.21 26.31 5.29
N PRO A 27 11.93 26.74 5.26
CA PRO A 27 10.74 26.00 5.69
C PRO A 27 10.58 24.70 4.89
N ALA A 28 10.12 23.63 5.54
CA ALA A 28 10.02 22.34 4.89
C ALA A 28 9.01 22.40 3.73
N SER A 29 9.48 22.10 2.53
CA SER A 29 8.63 22.02 1.34
C SER A 29 8.02 20.63 1.19
N ARG A 30 6.91 20.54 0.44
CA ARG A 30 6.34 19.24 0.09
C ARG A 30 7.35 18.33 -0.61
N GLN A 31 8.17 18.89 -1.50
CA GLN A 31 9.16 18.13 -2.26
C GLN A 31 10.27 17.57 -1.37
N SER A 32 10.83 18.39 -0.48
CA SER A 32 11.90 17.98 0.42
C SER A 32 11.42 16.93 1.42
N VAL A 33 10.23 17.11 2.01
CA VAL A 33 9.63 16.14 2.93
C VAL A 33 9.31 14.81 2.23
N ILE A 34 8.72 14.84 1.03
CA ILE A 34 8.41 13.60 0.29
C ILE A 34 9.70 12.87 -0.10
N SER A 35 10.70 13.59 -0.63
CA SER A 35 12.00 13.01 -1.01
C SER A 35 12.66 12.31 0.19
N TRP A 36 12.75 13.01 1.31
CA TRP A 36 13.34 12.46 2.53
C TRP A 36 12.52 11.31 3.13
N LEU A 37 11.19 11.46 3.20
CA LEU A 37 10.32 10.41 3.72
C LEU A 37 10.42 9.13 2.88
N THR A 38 10.55 9.27 1.56
CA THR A 38 10.73 8.13 0.65
C THR A 38 12.07 7.45 0.89
N SER A 39 13.16 8.19 1.07
CA SER A 39 14.47 7.61 1.40
C SER A 39 14.48 6.93 2.77
N ARG A 40 13.76 7.48 3.76
CA ARG A 40 13.58 6.85 5.08
C ARG A 40 12.78 5.55 5.00
N LEU A 41 11.71 5.50 4.20
CA LEU A 41 10.83 4.34 4.11
C LEU A 41 11.42 3.20 3.26
N LEU A 42 12.12 3.52 2.17
CA LEU A 42 12.71 2.51 1.28
C LEU A 42 14.16 2.16 1.64
N GLY A 43 14.84 3.04 2.39
CA GLY A 43 16.28 3.01 2.55
C GLY A 43 16.99 3.61 1.34
N ASP A 44 18.25 3.97 1.56
CA ASP A 44 19.18 4.44 0.55
C ASP A 44 20.58 3.85 0.87
N SER A 45 21.53 4.01 -0.05
CA SER A 45 22.95 3.72 0.12
C SER A 45 23.52 4.13 1.48
N ASN A 46 23.02 5.22 2.07
CA ASN A 46 23.50 5.77 3.33
C ASN A 46 22.67 5.37 4.57
N GLN A 47 21.46 4.81 4.41
CA GLN A 47 20.53 4.60 5.52
C GLN A 47 19.64 3.38 5.31
N LYS A 48 19.45 2.57 6.36
CA LYS A 48 18.49 1.46 6.33
C LYS A 48 17.04 1.97 6.35
N ALA A 49 16.17 1.25 5.65
CA ALA A 49 14.73 1.46 5.69
C ALA A 49 14.19 1.43 7.12
N VAL A 50 13.32 2.38 7.42
CA VAL A 50 12.72 2.59 8.74
C VAL A 50 11.26 2.13 8.72
N LYS A 51 10.76 1.65 9.87
CA LYS A 51 9.37 1.21 9.98
C LYS A 51 8.40 2.38 9.74
N PRO A 52 7.23 2.15 9.11
CA PRO A 52 6.22 3.18 8.88
C PRO A 52 5.83 3.97 10.14
N ASP A 53 5.73 3.31 11.29
CA ASP A 53 5.35 3.95 12.55
C ASP A 53 6.46 4.87 13.10
N THR A 54 7.71 4.50 12.88
CA THR A 54 8.86 5.38 13.19
C THR A 54 8.88 6.58 12.24
N ALA A 55 8.57 6.40 10.95
CA ALA A 55 8.45 7.50 10.00
C ALA A 55 7.32 8.49 10.37
N LEU A 56 6.22 8.03 10.99
CA LEU A 56 5.19 8.91 11.56
C LEU A 56 5.73 9.74 12.73
N THR A 57 6.55 9.12 13.59
CA THR A 57 7.19 9.82 14.72
C THR A 57 8.19 10.85 14.22
N ASP A 58 8.92 10.51 13.15
CA ASP A 58 9.86 11.41 12.48
C ASP A 58 9.14 12.64 11.88
N LEU A 59 7.98 12.47 11.23
CA LEU A 59 7.17 13.59 10.75
C LEU A 59 6.66 14.49 11.88
N ALA A 60 6.31 13.92 13.03
CA ALA A 60 5.93 14.72 14.20
C ALA A 60 7.10 15.58 14.71
N ALA A 61 8.35 15.08 14.62
CA ALA A 61 9.54 15.85 14.98
C ALA A 61 9.80 17.04 14.03
N LEU A 62 9.54 16.87 12.72
CA LEU A 62 9.61 17.96 11.75
C LEU A 62 8.48 18.98 11.94
N ARG A 63 7.27 18.52 12.24
CA ARG A 63 6.14 19.39 12.60
C ARG A 63 6.45 20.23 13.84
N ALA A 64 7.01 19.62 14.88
CA ALA A 64 7.40 20.31 16.10
C ALA A 64 8.40 21.44 15.81
N TYR A 65 9.37 21.25 14.89
CA TYR A 65 10.26 22.32 14.47
C TYR A 65 9.49 23.50 13.86
N HIS A 66 8.50 23.23 13.01
CA HIS A 66 7.67 24.28 12.41
C HIS A 66 6.88 25.03 13.47
N THR A 67 6.23 24.31 14.39
CA THR A 67 5.48 24.91 15.50
C THR A 67 6.36 25.77 16.39
N ASP A 68 7.55 25.30 16.77
CA ASP A 68 8.49 26.01 17.63
C ASP A 68 9.05 27.29 16.97
N ASN A 69 9.12 27.33 15.64
CA ASN A 69 9.66 28.46 14.86
C ASN A 69 8.57 29.29 14.17
N PHE A 70 7.29 29.13 14.52
CA PHE A 70 6.16 29.85 13.92
C PHE A 70 6.07 29.72 12.39
N LEU A 71 6.43 28.55 11.85
CA LEU A 71 6.31 28.22 10.44
C LEU A 71 4.99 27.48 10.17
N ASP A 72 4.49 27.56 8.93
CA ASP A 72 3.28 26.85 8.50
C ASP A 72 3.42 25.32 8.65
N ASP A 73 2.51 24.69 9.40
CA ASP A 73 2.53 23.26 9.68
C ASP A 73 1.46 22.47 8.90
N THR A 74 0.65 23.14 8.08
CA THR A 74 -0.45 22.53 7.32
C THR A 74 0.01 21.41 6.38
N LEU A 75 1.28 21.46 5.94
CA LEU A 75 1.91 20.41 5.14
C LEU A 75 1.82 19.02 5.82
N PHE A 76 2.00 18.96 7.14
CA PHE A 76 2.08 17.70 7.89
C PHE A 76 0.71 17.03 8.07
N ASP A 77 -0.39 17.76 7.89
CA ASP A 77 -1.75 17.22 7.90
C ASP A 77 -2.22 16.72 6.53
N SER A 78 -1.36 16.82 5.50
CA SER A 78 -1.65 16.35 4.15
C SER A 78 -1.95 14.84 4.11
N LYS A 79 -3.10 14.49 3.53
CA LYS A 79 -3.48 13.08 3.22
C LYS A 79 -2.44 12.39 2.34
N HIS A 80 -1.64 13.13 1.58
CA HIS A 80 -0.63 12.58 0.70
C HIS A 80 0.52 11.90 1.47
N LEU A 81 1.01 12.53 2.55
CA LEU A 81 2.06 11.94 3.40
C LEU A 81 1.56 10.65 4.06
N ARG A 82 0.30 10.65 4.54
CA ARG A 82 -0.33 9.43 5.09
C ARG A 82 -0.41 8.31 4.06
N ARG A 83 -0.80 8.61 2.82
CA ARG A 83 -0.85 7.61 1.73
C ARG A 83 0.51 7.01 1.42
N LEU A 84 1.59 7.79 1.47
CA LEU A 84 2.96 7.27 1.28
C LEU A 84 3.33 6.27 2.37
N ILE A 85 3.07 6.61 3.63
CA ILE A 85 3.32 5.73 4.77
C ILE A 85 2.46 4.46 4.68
N ASP A 86 1.19 4.57 4.32
CA ASP A 86 0.31 3.42 4.10
C ASP A 86 0.79 2.55 2.92
N GLY A 87 1.34 3.16 1.86
CA GLY A 87 1.99 2.47 0.76
C GLY A 87 3.18 1.64 1.25
N ALA A 88 4.09 2.25 2.01
CA ALA A 88 5.23 1.55 2.60
C ALA A 88 4.79 0.42 3.56
N ARG A 89 3.75 0.65 4.36
CA ARG A 89 3.17 -0.39 5.25
C ARG A 89 2.66 -1.61 4.48
N ARG A 90 2.15 -1.42 3.26
CA ARG A 90 1.74 -2.53 2.38
C ARG A 90 2.91 -3.30 1.78
N LEU A 91 4.03 -2.61 1.52
CA LEU A 91 5.25 -3.22 0.97
C LEU A 91 6.06 -3.98 2.02
N SER A 92 6.02 -3.54 3.28
CA SER A 92 6.68 -4.21 4.41
C SER A 92 5.67 -4.72 5.44
N PRO A 93 4.87 -5.75 5.10
CA PRO A 93 3.86 -6.27 6.01
C PRO A 93 4.54 -6.91 7.25
N THR A 94 4.24 -6.39 8.44
CA THR A 94 4.74 -6.93 9.73
C THR A 94 4.33 -8.38 9.97
N LYS A 95 3.22 -8.80 9.34
CA LYS A 95 2.82 -10.19 9.19
C LYS A 95 2.55 -10.39 7.72
N ALA A 96 3.43 -11.10 7.02
CA ALA A 96 3.16 -11.52 5.65
C ALA A 96 1.85 -12.31 5.67
N ARG A 97 0.76 -11.68 5.26
CA ARG A 97 -0.50 -12.38 5.05
C ARG A 97 -0.20 -13.26 3.86
N VAL A 98 0.12 -14.53 4.10
CA VAL A 98 0.33 -15.52 3.06
C VAL A 98 -0.96 -15.59 2.28
N ARG A 99 -1.08 -14.77 1.25
CA ARG A 99 -2.10 -14.93 0.25
C ARG A 99 -1.70 -16.21 -0.46
N LYS A 100 -2.49 -17.27 -0.28
CA LYS A 100 -2.34 -18.46 -1.11
C LYS A 100 -2.40 -17.97 -2.55
N ILE A 101 -1.26 -18.07 -3.25
CA ILE A 101 -1.21 -17.79 -4.67
C ILE A 101 -2.18 -18.77 -5.30
N ILE A 102 -3.08 -18.27 -6.15
CA ILE A 102 -3.94 -19.16 -6.94
C ILE A 102 -2.99 -19.95 -7.83
N SER A 103 -2.78 -21.22 -7.52
CA SER A 103 -1.83 -22.06 -8.23
C SER A 103 -2.47 -22.52 -9.54
N ARG A 104 -1.63 -22.92 -10.51
CA ARG A 104 -2.11 -23.46 -11.80
C ARG A 104 -3.02 -24.67 -11.57
N GLU A 105 -2.72 -25.44 -10.53
CA GLU A 105 -3.47 -26.63 -10.10
C GLU A 105 -4.88 -26.23 -9.65
N THR A 106 -5.03 -25.15 -8.87
CA THR A 106 -6.35 -24.63 -8.48
C THR A 106 -7.20 -24.22 -9.68
N VAL A 107 -6.58 -23.61 -10.70
CA VAL A 107 -7.28 -23.23 -11.95
C VAL A 107 -7.65 -24.46 -12.80
N LYS A 108 -6.79 -25.48 -12.83
CA LYS A 108 -7.08 -26.76 -13.50
C LYS A 108 -8.21 -27.51 -12.83
N GLU A 109 -8.24 -27.56 -11.50
CA GLU A 109 -9.30 -28.19 -10.72
C GLU A 109 -10.65 -27.49 -10.93
N LEU A 110 -10.67 -26.16 -11.02
CA LEU A 110 -11.87 -25.41 -11.44
C LEU A 110 -12.34 -25.74 -12.86
N SER A 111 -11.48 -26.36 -13.69
CA SER A 111 -11.74 -26.70 -15.10
C SER A 111 -12.16 -28.13 -15.36
N THR A 112 -11.92 -29.05 -14.44
CA THR A 112 -12.38 -30.44 -14.58
C THR A 112 -13.90 -30.54 -14.55
N SER A 113 -14.57 -29.67 -13.78
CA SER A 113 -16.04 -29.59 -13.70
C SER A 113 -16.70 -29.08 -14.98
N ILE A 114 -15.96 -28.43 -15.89
CA ILE A 114 -16.48 -27.97 -17.18
C ILE A 114 -16.46 -29.08 -18.24
N ALA A 115 -15.50 -30.01 -18.14
CA ALA A 115 -15.38 -31.11 -19.10
C ALA A 115 -16.55 -32.09 -19.06
N THR A 116 -17.29 -32.13 -17.95
CA THR A 116 -18.45 -33.01 -17.74
C THR A 116 -19.79 -32.34 -18.05
N LEU A 117 -19.77 -31.13 -18.62
CA LEU A 117 -21.00 -30.38 -18.89
C LEU A 117 -21.79 -30.97 -20.07
N PRO A 118 -23.12 -31.02 -19.98
CA PRO A 118 -23.98 -31.39 -21.10
C PRO A 118 -23.75 -30.46 -22.29
N SER A 119 -23.65 -31.02 -23.48
CA SER A 119 -23.51 -30.26 -24.73
C SER A 119 -24.75 -29.40 -25.05
N GLN A 120 -25.90 -29.76 -24.47
CA GLN A 120 -27.16 -29.06 -24.66
C GLN A 120 -27.53 -28.22 -23.42
N PRO A 121 -27.76 -26.89 -23.57
CA PRO A 121 -28.14 -26.00 -22.47
C PRO A 121 -29.47 -26.38 -21.79
N SER A 122 -30.39 -27.01 -22.52
CA SER A 122 -31.69 -27.46 -22.02
C SER A 122 -31.58 -28.54 -20.94
N LEU A 123 -30.48 -29.30 -20.94
CA LEU A 123 -30.20 -30.36 -19.96
C LEU A 123 -29.46 -29.83 -18.72
N MET A 124 -29.09 -28.54 -18.69
CA MET A 124 -28.40 -27.94 -17.55
C MET A 124 -29.38 -27.51 -16.46
N THR A 125 -29.24 -28.12 -15.29
CA THR A 125 -29.90 -27.68 -14.06
C THR A 125 -29.43 -26.28 -13.65
N THR A 126 -30.24 -25.56 -12.87
CA THR A 126 -29.90 -24.23 -12.36
C THR A 126 -28.60 -24.22 -11.56
N LYS A 127 -28.36 -25.28 -10.77
CA LYS A 127 -27.11 -25.46 -10.02
C LYS A 127 -25.90 -25.51 -10.94
N LEU A 128 -25.98 -26.30 -12.01
CA LEU A 128 -24.89 -26.47 -12.97
C LEU A 128 -24.57 -25.17 -13.72
N ARG A 129 -25.59 -24.36 -14.04
CA ARG A 129 -25.39 -23.03 -14.64
C ARG A 129 -24.70 -22.07 -13.66
N ASN A 130 -25.07 -22.10 -12.39
CA ASN A 130 -24.42 -21.27 -11.37
C ASN A 130 -22.95 -21.66 -11.18
N ASP A 131 -22.66 -22.96 -11.13
CA ASP A 131 -21.29 -23.47 -11.03
C ASP A 131 -20.45 -23.06 -12.25
N LEU A 132 -21.01 -23.15 -13.46
CA LEU A 132 -20.36 -22.68 -14.69
C LEU A 132 -20.10 -21.16 -14.67
N ASN A 133 -21.08 -20.35 -14.28
CA ASN A 133 -20.94 -18.91 -14.17
C ASN A 133 -19.86 -18.52 -13.17
N PHE A 134 -19.84 -19.18 -12.00
CA PHE A 134 -18.81 -18.95 -10.98
C PHE A 134 -17.41 -19.31 -11.49
N ALA A 135 -17.26 -20.49 -12.11
CA ALA A 135 -15.99 -20.93 -12.66
C ALA A 135 -15.50 -19.97 -13.77
N THR A 136 -16.41 -19.47 -14.61
CA THR A 136 -16.11 -18.50 -15.67
C THR A 136 -15.63 -17.18 -15.08
N ALA A 137 -16.32 -16.66 -14.07
CA ALA A 137 -15.92 -15.43 -13.37
C ALA A 137 -14.52 -15.55 -12.75
N CYS A 138 -14.20 -16.68 -12.10
CA CYS A 138 -12.86 -16.93 -11.55
C CYS A 138 -11.76 -16.93 -12.62
N ARG A 139 -12.04 -17.46 -13.82
CA ARG A 139 -11.08 -17.45 -14.95
C ARG A 139 -10.86 -16.06 -15.52
N VAL A 140 -11.94 -15.32 -15.73
CA VAL A 140 -11.86 -13.93 -16.20
C VAL A 140 -11.08 -13.08 -15.20
N ALA A 141 -11.34 -13.27 -13.91
CA ALA A 141 -10.61 -12.60 -12.85
C ALA A 141 -9.11 -12.93 -12.86
N PHE A 142 -8.77 -14.22 -13.02
CA PHE A 142 -7.39 -14.68 -13.08
C PHE A 142 -6.66 -14.17 -14.33
N ALA A 143 -7.26 -14.32 -15.51
CA ALA A 143 -6.66 -13.92 -16.79
C ALA A 143 -6.53 -12.39 -16.93
N GLY A 144 -7.49 -11.64 -16.40
CA GLY A 144 -7.50 -10.18 -16.44
C GLY A 144 -6.83 -9.52 -15.23
N PHE A 145 -6.28 -10.28 -14.29
CA PHE A 145 -5.77 -9.78 -13.00
C PHE A 145 -6.78 -8.88 -12.26
N LEU A 146 -8.07 -9.18 -12.40
CA LEU A 146 -9.16 -8.33 -11.91
C LEU A 146 -9.44 -8.57 -10.43
N ARG A 147 -9.75 -7.49 -9.72
CA ARG A 147 -10.32 -7.54 -8.36
C ARG A 147 -11.79 -7.91 -8.42
N VAL A 148 -12.32 -8.48 -7.34
CA VAL A 148 -13.75 -8.91 -7.28
C VAL A 148 -14.72 -7.81 -7.70
N GLY A 149 -14.47 -6.55 -7.31
CA GLY A 149 -15.31 -5.42 -7.68
C GLY A 149 -15.21 -4.97 -9.15
N GLU A 150 -14.27 -5.50 -9.93
CA GLU A 150 -14.03 -5.13 -11.33
C GLU A 150 -14.78 -6.06 -12.31
N PHE A 151 -15.18 -7.27 -11.88
CA PHE A 151 -15.95 -8.22 -12.69
C PHE A 151 -17.31 -8.59 -12.08
N THR A 152 -17.74 -7.89 -11.02
CA THR A 152 -19.08 -8.04 -10.43
C THR A 152 -19.94 -6.81 -10.71
N TYR A 153 -21.20 -7.02 -11.10
CA TYR A 153 -22.11 -5.94 -11.49
C TYR A 153 -22.58 -5.07 -10.32
N LYS A 154 -22.76 -5.66 -9.14
CA LYS A 154 -23.01 -4.91 -7.90
C LYS A 154 -21.68 -4.58 -7.24
N LYS A 155 -21.42 -3.29 -6.99
CA LYS A 155 -20.36 -2.84 -6.07
C LYS A 155 -20.55 -3.59 -4.75
N ILE A 156 -19.71 -4.60 -4.51
CA ILE A 156 -19.60 -5.20 -3.19
C ILE A 156 -19.02 -4.10 -2.31
N LEU A 157 -19.88 -3.51 -1.47
CA LEU A 157 -19.44 -2.61 -0.41
C LEU A 157 -18.33 -3.33 0.37
N PRO A 158 -17.22 -2.63 0.69
CA PRO A 158 -16.15 -3.26 1.46
C PRO A 158 -16.74 -3.79 2.77
N LEU A 159 -16.64 -5.10 2.98
CA LEU A 159 -16.82 -5.71 4.29
C LEU A 159 -15.74 -5.10 5.19
N ILE A 160 -16.20 -4.24 6.09
CA ILE A 160 -15.42 -3.65 7.19
C ILE A 160 -15.01 -4.77 8.15
#